data_AF-A0A197JCL8-F1
#
_entry.id   AF-A0A197JCL8-F1
#
_cell.length_a   1.000
_cell.length_b   1.000
_cell.length_c   1.000
_cell.angle_alpha   90.00
_cell.angle_beta   90.00
_cell.angle_gamma   90.00
#
_symmetry.space_group_name_H-M   'P 1'
#
loop_
_entity.id
_entity.type
_entity.pdbx_description
1 polymer ?
#
loop_
_entity_poly.entity_id
_entity_poly.type
_entity_poly.pdbx_seq_one_letter_code
_entity_poly.pdbx_strand_id
1 'polypeptide(L)'
;LVPPLHNPSTNNLTTTAEERLQVASDFYSQLYTPDQSDEHATQQLIDSLPPAAILTDIDKVGLTLRISDLELENAIDMSPHSKAPGRDGLPFELYRHIIS
;
A
#
# COMPACT_ATOMS: atom_id res chain seq x y z
N LEU A 1 6.72 -14.13 29.90
CA LEU A 1 5.45 -14.86 30.07
C LEU A 1 4.33 -13.98 29.56
N VAL A 2 3.50 -14.48 28.64
CA VAL A 2 2.31 -13.74 28.16
C VAL A 2 1.29 -13.69 29.30
N PRO A 3 0.79 -12.52 29.71
CA PRO A 3 -0.20 -12.41 30.78
C PRO A 3 -1.53 -13.05 30.37
N PRO A 4 -2.40 -13.44 31.33
CA PRO A 4 -3.78 -13.82 31.04
C PRO A 4 -4.47 -12.77 30.18
N LEU A 5 -5.04 -13.21 29.05
CA LEU A 5 -5.79 -12.39 28.10
C LEU A 5 -7.29 -12.60 28.30
N HIS A 6 -8.10 -11.56 28.05
CA HIS A 6 -9.54 -11.71 27.88
C HIS A 6 -9.83 -12.22 26.46
N ASN A 7 -10.65 -13.25 26.35
CA ASN A 7 -11.17 -13.71 25.07
C ASN A 7 -12.25 -12.72 24.58
N PRO A 8 -12.10 -12.08 23.41
CA PRO A 8 -13.01 -11.04 22.94
C PRO A 8 -14.42 -11.57 22.60
N SER A 9 -14.57 -12.86 22.29
CA SER A 9 -15.87 -13.46 21.95
C SER A 9 -16.67 -13.94 23.17
N THR A 10 -15.98 -14.35 24.24
CA THR A 10 -16.63 -14.92 25.44
C THR A 10 -16.49 -14.06 26.69
N ASN A 11 -15.66 -13.01 26.62
CA ASN A 11 -15.26 -12.13 27.72
C ASN A 11 -14.56 -12.84 28.90
N ASN A 12 -14.27 -14.14 28.78
CA ASN A 12 -13.63 -14.93 29.82
C ASN A 12 -12.10 -14.72 29.83
N LEU A 13 -11.51 -14.83 31.01
CA LEU A 13 -10.06 -14.75 31.18
C LEU A 13 -9.40 -16.11 30.86
N THR A 14 -8.37 -16.09 30.02
CA THR A 14 -7.56 -17.28 29.72
C THR A 14 -6.78 -17.76 30.94
N THR A 15 -6.74 -19.07 31.13
CA THR A 15 -6.10 -19.71 32.28
C THR A 15 -4.83 -20.45 31.86
N THR A 16 -4.81 -21.02 30.65
CA THR A 16 -3.67 -21.79 30.14
C THR A 16 -2.83 -21.02 29.12
N ALA A 17 -1.59 -21.48 28.88
CA ALA A 17 -0.71 -20.88 27.87
C ALA A 17 -1.22 -21.14 26.44
N GLU A 18 -1.79 -22.31 26.22
CA GLU A 18 -2.40 -22.70 24.94
C GLU A 18 -3.61 -21.82 24.62
N GLU A 19 -4.50 -21.59 25.60
CA GLU A 19 -5.63 -20.66 25.46
C GLU A 19 -5.17 -19.23 25.12
N ARG A 20 -4.08 -18.75 25.74
CA ARG A 20 -3.52 -17.43 25.43
C ARG A 20 -3.02 -17.35 23.99
N LEU A 21 -2.32 -18.37 23.52
CA LEU A 21 -1.81 -18.42 22.16
C LEU A 21 -2.96 -18.49 21.15
N GLN A 22 -4.00 -19.29 21.43
CA GLN A 22 -5.17 -19.40 20.58
C GLN A 22 -5.93 -18.08 20.48
N VAL A 23 -6.21 -17.43 21.62
CA VAL A 23 -6.91 -16.13 21.65
C VAL A 23 -6.11 -15.06 20.90
N ALA A 24 -4.79 -15.01 21.08
CA ALA A 24 -3.96 -14.07 20.34
C ALA A 24 -3.95 -14.38 18.84
N SER A 25 -3.83 -15.65 18.46
CA SER A 25 -3.85 -16.09 17.07
C SER A 25 -5.17 -15.72 16.40
N ASP A 26 -6.30 -16.02 17.02
CA ASP A 26 -7.62 -15.72 16.48
C ASP A 26 -7.85 -14.22 16.34
N PHE A 27 -7.49 -13.45 17.37
CA PHE A 27 -7.62 -11.99 17.36
C PHE A 27 -6.80 -11.36 16.23
N TYR A 28 -5.51 -11.70 16.13
CA TYR A 28 -4.66 -11.11 15.09
C TYR A 28 -5.00 -11.64 13.71
N SER A 29 -5.42 -12.90 13.59
CA SER A 29 -5.91 -13.43 12.31
C SER A 29 -7.13 -12.63 11.85
N GLN A 30 -8.09 -12.34 12.73
CA GLN A 30 -9.24 -11.49 12.39
C GLN A 30 -8.81 -10.05 12.08
N LEU A 31 -7.97 -9.44 12.92
CA LEU A 31 -7.52 -8.05 12.74
C LEU A 31 -6.78 -7.83 11.41
N TYR A 32 -6.01 -8.83 10.97
CA TYR A 32 -5.25 -8.79 9.72
C TYR A 32 -5.95 -9.51 8.56
N THR A 33 -7.15 -10.05 8.78
CA THR A 33 -8.01 -10.49 7.67
C THR A 33 -8.73 -9.26 7.14
N PRO A 34 -8.56 -8.91 5.85
CA PRO A 34 -9.30 -7.80 5.27
C PRO A 34 -10.81 -8.06 5.36
N ASP A 35 -11.56 -7.11 5.90
CA ASP A 35 -13.01 -7.12 5.76
C ASP A 35 -13.38 -7.02 4.27
N GLN A 36 -14.50 -7.66 3.88
CA GLN A 36 -15.05 -7.43 2.56
C GLN A 36 -15.43 -5.96 2.43
N SER A 37 -14.89 -5.30 1.41
CA SER A 37 -15.31 -3.95 1.05
C SER A 37 -16.75 -3.97 0.56
N ASP A 38 -17.57 -3.05 1.06
CA ASP A 38 -18.91 -2.80 0.53
C ASP A 38 -18.78 -2.14 -0.86
N GLU A 39 -19.01 -2.92 -1.90
CA GLU A 39 -18.94 -2.46 -3.30
C GLU A 39 -19.97 -1.36 -3.58
N HIS A 40 -21.15 -1.42 -2.97
CA HIS A 40 -22.19 -0.42 -3.16
C HIS A 40 -21.82 0.90 -2.49
N ALA A 41 -21.33 0.87 -1.26
CA ALA A 41 -20.84 2.07 -0.58
C ALA A 41 -19.65 2.69 -1.33
N THR A 42 -18.76 1.84 -1.86
CA THR A 42 -17.62 2.28 -2.69
C THR A 42 -18.10 2.98 -3.95
N GLN A 43 -19.08 2.41 -4.67
CA GLN A 43 -19.64 3.04 -5.85
C GLN A 43 -20.35 4.37 -5.51
N GLN A 44 -21.10 4.43 -4.41
CA GLN A 44 -21.73 5.66 -3.95
C GLN A 44 -20.70 6.77 -3.69
N LEU A 45 -19.56 6.43 -3.09
CA LEU A 45 -18.48 7.40 -2.87
C LEU A 45 -17.89 7.90 -4.19
N ILE A 46 -17.66 6.99 -5.15
CA ILE A 46 -17.16 7.35 -6.49
C ILE A 46 -18.15 8.26 -7.22
N ASP A 47 -19.44 7.93 -7.18
CA ASP A 47 -20.50 8.71 -7.82
C ASP A 47 -20.70 10.09 -7.18
N SER A 48 -20.31 10.23 -5.89
CA SER A 48 -20.39 11.50 -5.16
C SER A 48 -19.25 12.47 -5.47
N LEU A 49 -18.24 12.05 -6.25
CA LEU A 49 -17.09 12.89 -6.55
C LEU A 49 -17.50 14.12 -7.39
N PRO A 50 -17.02 15.31 -7.05
CA PRO A 50 -17.28 16.50 -7.85
C PRO A 50 -16.60 16.36 -9.22
N PRO A 51 -17.17 16.94 -10.31
CA PRO A 51 -16.60 16.82 -11.65
C PRO A 51 -15.14 17.28 -11.74
N ALA A 52 -14.73 18.26 -10.93
CA ALA A 52 -13.35 18.75 -10.89
C ALA A 52 -12.34 17.75 -10.31
N ALA A 53 -12.80 16.71 -9.58
CA ALA A 53 -11.97 15.63 -9.06
C ALA A 53 -11.94 14.40 -9.99
N ILE A 54 -12.75 14.40 -11.05
CA ILE A 54 -12.80 13.32 -12.03
C ILE A 54 -11.78 13.62 -13.13
N LEU A 55 -10.88 12.68 -13.37
CA LEU A 55 -9.89 12.79 -14.44
C LEU A 55 -10.58 12.99 -15.79
N THR A 56 -10.02 13.89 -16.61
CA THR A 56 -10.47 14.03 -17.99
C THR A 56 -10.11 12.77 -18.79
N ASP A 57 -10.78 12.54 -19.91
CA ASP A 57 -10.46 11.37 -20.73
C ASP A 57 -9.04 11.43 -21.30
N ILE A 58 -8.49 12.64 -21.50
CA ILE A 58 -7.10 12.85 -21.89
C ILE A 58 -6.16 12.38 -20.78
N ASP A 59 -6.43 12.77 -19.52
CA ASP A 59 -5.60 12.35 -18.38
C ASP A 59 -5.66 10.83 -18.18
N LYS A 60 -6.84 10.22 -18.30
CA LYS A 60 -7.02 8.76 -18.21
C LYS A 60 -6.18 8.04 -19.26
N VAL A 61 -6.23 8.50 -20.51
CA VAL A 61 -5.42 7.92 -21.58
C VAL A 61 -3.94 8.13 -21.27
N GLY A 62 -3.52 9.34 -20.92
CA GLY A 62 -2.15 9.68 -20.57
C GLY A 62 -1.56 8.77 -19.50
N LEU A 63 -2.31 8.47 -18.43
CA LEU A 63 -1.89 7.59 -17.35
C LEU A 63 -1.77 6.10 -17.75
N THR A 64 -2.31 5.70 -18.90
CA THR A 64 -2.24 4.32 -19.41
C THR A 64 -1.27 4.15 -20.57
N LEU A 65 -0.74 5.26 -21.12
CA LEU A 65 0.28 5.21 -22.14
C LEU A 65 1.58 4.63 -21.57
N ARG A 66 2.33 3.94 -22.43
CA ARG A 66 3.70 3.54 -22.07
C ARG A 66 4.56 4.79 -21.96
N ILE A 67 5.41 4.82 -20.93
CA ILE A 67 6.47 5.81 -20.78
C ILE A 67 7.36 5.75 -22.03
N SER A 68 7.55 6.89 -22.66
CA SER A 68 8.46 7.02 -23.81
C SER A 68 9.92 7.10 -23.36
N ASP A 69 10.83 6.73 -24.26
CA ASP A 69 12.27 6.81 -23.99
C ASP A 69 12.70 8.25 -23.64
N LEU A 70 12.10 9.25 -24.31
CA LEU A 70 12.35 10.66 -24.04
C LEU A 70 11.90 11.09 -22.63
N GLU A 71 10.74 10.62 -22.17
CA GLU A 71 10.27 10.90 -20.81
C GLU A 71 11.19 10.28 -19.76
N LEU A 72 11.68 9.06 -20.03
CA LEU A 72 12.61 8.36 -19.16
C LEU A 72 13.98 9.08 -19.09
N GLU A 73 14.53 9.48 -20.24
CA GLU A 73 15.77 10.28 -20.31
C GLU A 73 15.63 11.59 -19.54
N ASN A 74 14.55 12.34 -19.77
CA ASN A 74 14.27 13.59 -19.07
C ASN A 74 14.17 13.38 -17.54
N ALA A 75 13.53 12.29 -17.09
CA ALA A 75 13.40 11.98 -15.67
C ALA A 75 14.77 11.73 -15.01
N ILE A 76 15.69 11.09 -15.73
CA ILE A 76 17.05 10.83 -15.26
C ILE A 76 17.85 12.13 -15.22
N ASP A 77 17.73 12.99 -16.23
CA ASP A 77 18.43 14.26 -16.25
C ASP A 77 17.97 15.22 -15.13
N MET A 78 16.69 15.17 -14.77
CA MET A 78 16.14 15.91 -13.62
C MET A 78 16.47 15.26 -12.27
N SER A 79 17.08 14.07 -12.25
CA SER A 79 17.34 13.37 -11.00
C SER A 79 18.39 14.09 -10.13
N PRO A 80 18.24 14.03 -8.79
CA PRO A 80 19.20 14.65 -7.89
C PRO A 80 20.58 14.00 -7.98
N HIS A 81 21.60 14.81 -8.25
CA HIS A 81 22.97 14.36 -8.30
C HIS A 81 23.61 14.36 -6.91
N SER A 82 24.59 13.47 -6.71
CA SER A 82 25.39 13.34 -5.48
C SER A 82 24.54 13.13 -4.23
N LYS A 83 23.43 12.40 -4.37
CA LYS A 83 22.60 11.98 -3.25
C LYS A 83 22.95 10.57 -2.81
N ALA A 84 22.67 10.29 -1.54
CA ALA A 84 22.80 8.95 -1.01
C ALA A 84 21.92 7.99 -1.83
N PRO A 85 22.40 6.78 -2.15
CA PRO A 85 21.62 5.77 -2.85
C PRO A 85 20.32 5.41 -2.14
N GLY A 86 19.36 4.91 -2.93
CA GLY A 86 18.10 4.36 -2.42
C GLY A 86 18.28 3.05 -1.66
N ARG A 87 17.16 2.40 -1.33
CA ARG A 87 17.16 1.09 -0.66
C ARG A 87 17.78 -0.02 -1.53
N ASP A 88 17.83 0.19 -2.84
CA ASP A 88 18.50 -0.67 -3.81
C ASP A 88 20.03 -0.48 -3.85
N GLY A 89 20.55 0.56 -3.19
CA GLY A 89 21.99 0.86 -3.13
C GLY A 89 22.57 1.44 -4.41
N LEU A 90 21.74 1.77 -5.40
CA LEU A 90 22.19 2.33 -6.68
C LEU A 90 22.10 3.87 -6.65
N PRO A 91 23.18 4.59 -7.03
CA PRO A 91 23.13 6.04 -7.20
C PRO A 91 22.42 6.42 -8.50
N PHE A 92 21.78 7.59 -8.54
CA PHE A 92 21.03 8.07 -9.71
C PHE A 92 21.90 8.17 -10.98
N GLU A 93 23.17 8.50 -10.80
CA GLU A 93 24.14 8.62 -11.88
C GLU A 93 24.32 7.32 -12.68
N LEU A 94 24.06 6.16 -12.05
CA LEU A 94 24.17 4.87 -12.71
C LEU A 94 23.09 4.65 -13.77
N TYR A 95 21.89 5.21 -13.59
CA TYR A 95 20.78 4.97 -14.53
C TYR A 95 21.08 5.49 -15.94
N ARG A 96 21.91 6.54 -16.06
CA ARG A 96 22.41 7.05 -17.36
C ARG A 96 23.23 6.04 -18.15
N HIS A 97 23.83 5.07 -17.48
CA HIS A 97 24.65 4.03 -18.12
C HIS A 97 23.90 2.73 -18.39
N ILE A 98 22.68 2.60 -17.85
CA ILE A 98 21.83 1.40 -18.00
C ILE A 98 20.85 1.58 -19.17
N ILE A 99 20.38 2.81 -19.37
CA ILE A 99 19.30 3.13 -20.32
C ILE A 99 19.85 3.59 -21.68
N SER A 100 21.16 3.86 -21.76
CA SER A 100 21.92 4.17 -22.98
C SER A 100 22.23 2.93 -23.84
#